data_AF-A0A520JF96-F1
#
_entry.id   AF-A0A520JF96-F1
#
_cell.length_a   1.000
_cell.length_b   1.000
_cell.length_c   1.000
_cell.angle_alpha   90.00
_cell.angle_beta   90.00
_cell.angle_gamma   90.00
#
_symmetry.space_group_name_H-M   'P 1'
#
loop_
_entity.id
_entity.type
_entity.pdbx_description
1 polymer ?
#
loop_
_entity_poly.entity_id
_entity_poly.type
_entity_poly.pdbx_seq_one_letter_code
_entity_poly.pdbx_strand_id
1 'polypeptide(L)'
;MQRRLPFLALLALSTTTLAQTPAAPSAADPNAYLEDIHGARALDTVKRWNTRSLAALEAKPGYARYRQRALDLLQADRQIATPDQILGDQVLNLWQDKTNVRGLW
;
A
#
# COMPACT_ATOMS: atom_id res chain seq x y z
N MET A 1 -90.01 -4.06 10.65
CA MET A 1 -89.09 -3.18 9.89
C MET A 1 -87.66 -3.61 10.19
N GLN A 2 -86.97 -4.22 9.22
CA GLN A 2 -85.62 -4.77 9.39
C GLN A 2 -84.54 -3.73 9.07
N ARG A 3 -83.53 -3.65 9.96
CA ARG A 3 -82.34 -2.80 9.90
C ARG A 3 -81.50 -3.08 8.65
N ARG A 4 -81.02 -2.03 7.99
CA ARG A 4 -79.83 -2.07 7.12
C ARG A 4 -78.78 -1.12 7.66
N LEU A 5 -77.58 -1.63 7.97
CA LEU A 5 -76.38 -0.84 8.23
C LEU A 5 -75.69 -0.50 6.90
N PRO A 6 -75.22 0.74 6.68
CA PRO A 6 -74.16 1.00 5.72
C PRO A 6 -72.81 1.07 6.43
N PHE A 7 -71.90 0.22 5.97
CA PHE A 7 -70.46 0.29 6.21
C PHE A 7 -69.91 1.46 5.40
N LEU A 8 -69.10 2.35 6.00
CA LEU A 8 -68.31 3.31 5.23
C LEU A 8 -66.93 3.53 5.86
N ALA A 9 -65.94 3.49 4.98
CA ALA A 9 -64.53 3.20 5.19
C ALA A 9 -63.75 4.28 5.95
N LEU A 10 -62.80 3.83 6.78
CA LEU A 10 -61.71 4.64 7.31
C LEU A 10 -60.42 4.26 6.55
N LEU A 11 -59.95 5.14 5.66
CA LEU A 11 -58.69 4.95 4.93
C LEU A 11 -57.54 5.52 5.78
N ALA A 12 -56.81 4.66 6.50
CA ALA A 12 -55.63 5.06 7.26
C ALA A 12 -54.39 5.07 6.36
N LEU A 13 -53.90 6.27 6.03
CA LEU A 13 -52.60 6.49 5.39
C LEU A 13 -51.49 6.04 6.36
N SER A 14 -50.83 4.93 6.06
CA SER A 14 -49.69 4.44 6.85
C SER A 14 -48.42 5.13 6.39
N THR A 15 -47.87 6.00 7.24
CA THR A 15 -46.52 6.56 7.10
C THR A 15 -45.49 5.51 7.52
N THR A 16 -44.87 4.85 6.54
CA THR A 16 -43.78 3.91 6.82
C THR A 16 -42.52 4.69 7.17
N THR A 17 -42.13 4.69 8.43
CA THR A 17 -40.83 5.19 8.87
C THR A 17 -39.73 4.25 8.34
N LEU A 18 -38.83 4.76 7.50
CA LEU A 18 -37.60 4.08 7.15
C LEU A 18 -36.71 4.05 8.41
N ALA A 19 -36.68 2.90 9.08
CA ALA A 19 -35.74 2.66 10.16
C ALA A 19 -34.31 2.72 9.62
N GLN A 20 -33.54 3.74 10.01
CA GLN A 20 -32.10 3.75 9.78
C GLN A 20 -31.46 2.65 10.63
N THR A 21 -30.99 1.59 9.97
CA THR A 21 -30.23 0.54 10.63
C THR A 21 -28.93 1.15 11.16
N PRO A 22 -28.61 1.05 12.47
CA PRO A 22 -27.32 1.51 12.96
C PRO A 22 -26.22 0.77 12.22
N ALA A 23 -25.24 1.51 11.69
CA ALA A 23 -24.07 0.91 11.08
C ALA A 23 -23.41 -0.03 12.11
N ALA A 24 -23.20 -1.30 11.72
CA ALA A 24 -22.49 -2.25 12.57
C ALA A 24 -21.12 -1.66 12.95
N PRO A 25 -20.65 -1.81 14.20
CA PRO A 25 -19.32 -1.36 14.57
C PRO A 25 -18.31 -2.03 13.63
N SER A 26 -17.43 -1.24 13.00
CA SER A 26 -16.40 -1.81 12.14
C SER A 26 -15.56 -2.77 12.98
N ALA A 27 -15.39 -4.00 12.52
CA ALA A 27 -14.49 -4.95 13.16
C ALA A 27 -13.12 -4.28 13.35
N ALA A 28 -12.53 -4.42 14.53
CA ALA A 28 -11.21 -3.86 14.81
C ALA A 28 -10.19 -4.45 13.80
N ASP A 29 -9.38 -3.59 13.19
CA ASP A 29 -8.34 -4.05 12.26
C ASP A 29 -7.31 -4.89 13.03
N PRO A 30 -7.18 -6.20 12.73
CA PRO A 30 -6.22 -7.07 13.39
C PRO A 30 -4.75 -6.63 13.17
N ASN A 31 -4.49 -5.75 12.20
CA ASN A 31 -3.18 -5.26 11.82
C ASN A 31 -2.89 -3.81 12.22
N ALA A 32 -3.78 -3.13 12.95
CA ALA A 32 -3.58 -1.74 13.38
C ALA A 32 -2.23 -1.50 14.09
N TYR A 33 -1.68 -2.53 14.75
CA TYR A 33 -0.36 -2.46 15.40
C TYR A 33 0.82 -2.20 14.44
N LEU A 34 0.64 -2.39 13.13
CA LEU A 34 1.67 -2.12 12.11
C LEU A 34 1.83 -0.63 11.81
N GLU A 35 0.87 0.21 12.23
CA GLU A 35 0.92 1.67 12.04
C GLU A 35 2.01 2.32 12.90
N ASP A 36 2.36 1.71 14.03
CA ASP A 36 3.52 2.13 14.83
C ASP A 36 4.82 1.63 14.18
N ILE A 37 5.36 2.44 13.28
CA ILE A 37 6.58 2.14 12.51
C ILE A 37 7.83 1.96 13.38
N HIS A 38 7.81 2.42 14.64
CA HIS A 38 8.90 2.25 15.60
C HIS A 38 8.60 1.16 16.64
N GLY A 39 7.39 0.61 16.64
CA GLY A 39 6.93 -0.39 17.58
C GLY A 39 7.65 -1.73 17.42
N ALA A 40 8.12 -2.30 18.53
CA ALA A 40 8.84 -3.57 18.53
C ALA A 40 8.03 -4.71 17.86
N ARG A 41 6.72 -4.77 18.13
CA ARG A 41 5.83 -5.77 17.52
C ARG A 41 5.73 -5.61 16.01
N ALA A 42 5.61 -4.38 15.52
CA ALA A 42 5.53 -4.10 14.08
C ALA A 42 6.83 -4.49 13.38
N LEU A 43 7.97 -4.03 13.92
CA LEU A 43 9.30 -4.31 13.38
C LEU A 43 9.60 -5.81 13.35
N ASP A 44 9.27 -6.56 14.41
CA ASP A 44 9.50 -8.00 14.43
C ASP A 44 8.59 -8.76 13.46
N THR A 45 7.35 -8.33 13.28
CA THR A 45 6.47 -8.87 12.24
C THR A 45 7.07 -8.65 10.85
N VAL A 46 7.47 -7.43 10.52
CA VAL A 46 8.03 -7.10 9.21
C VAL A 46 9.34 -7.84 8.96
N LYS A 47 10.22 -7.98 9.95
CA LYS A 47 11.45 -8.80 9.83
C LYS A 47 11.15 -10.25 9.46
N ARG A 48 10.14 -10.88 10.08
CA ARG A 48 9.72 -12.25 9.75
C ARG A 48 9.18 -12.34 8.33
N TRP A 49 8.39 -11.36 7.92
CA TRP A 49 7.87 -11.32 6.55
C TRP A 49 8.97 -11.13 5.51
N ASN A 50 9.90 -10.21 5.75
CA ASN A 50 11.07 -9.99 4.90
C ASN A 50 11.92 -11.23 4.78
N THR A 51 12.16 -11.95 5.89
CA THR A 51 12.91 -13.21 5.88
C THR A 51 12.21 -14.24 4.98
N ARG A 52 10.88 -14.40 5.14
CA ARG A 52 10.09 -15.33 4.32
C ARG A 52 10.09 -14.97 2.84
N SER A 53 9.88 -13.69 2.51
CA SER A 53 9.82 -13.24 1.12
C SER A 53 11.19 -13.30 0.45
N LEU A 54 12.25 -12.89 1.15
CA LEU A 54 13.62 -12.96 0.64
C LEU A 54 14.02 -14.40 0.35
N ALA A 55 13.78 -15.33 1.27
CA ALA A 55 14.06 -16.75 1.05
C ALA A 55 13.33 -17.30 -0.20
N ALA A 56 12.07 -16.92 -0.41
CA ALA A 56 11.30 -17.32 -1.58
C ALA A 56 11.85 -16.75 -2.90
N LEU A 57 12.40 -15.53 -2.87
CA LEU A 57 13.02 -14.88 -4.03
C LEU A 57 14.40 -15.46 -4.33
N GLU A 58 15.24 -15.66 -3.32
CA GLU A 58 16.60 -16.18 -3.46
C GLU A 58 16.61 -17.64 -3.95
N ALA A 59 15.58 -18.41 -3.60
CA ALA A 59 15.40 -19.78 -4.10
C ALA A 59 15.04 -19.87 -5.59
N LYS A 60 14.71 -18.76 -6.26
CA LYS A 60 14.36 -18.78 -7.69
C LYS A 60 15.59 -19.13 -8.53
N PRO A 61 15.46 -20.05 -9.52
CA PRO A 61 16.53 -20.33 -10.46
C PRO A 61 17.04 -19.06 -11.13
N GLY A 62 18.36 -18.86 -11.10
CA GLY A 62 19.00 -17.70 -11.71
C GLY A 62 19.05 -16.44 -10.85
N TYR A 63 18.44 -16.39 -9.66
CA TYR A 63 18.48 -15.21 -8.78
C TYR A 63 19.89 -14.65 -8.60
N ALA A 64 20.85 -15.50 -8.19
CA ALA A 64 22.22 -15.09 -7.95
C ALA A 64 22.89 -14.50 -9.22
N ARG A 65 22.66 -15.11 -10.38
CA ARG A 65 23.20 -14.63 -11.67
C ARG A 65 22.61 -13.27 -12.04
N TYR A 66 21.29 -13.09 -11.93
CA TYR A 66 20.65 -11.83 -12.27
C TYR A 66 21.04 -10.72 -11.29
N ARG A 67 21.12 -11.04 -9.99
CA ARG A 67 21.60 -10.11 -8.96
C ARG A 67 23.03 -9.65 -9.26
N GLN A 68 23.93 -10.56 -9.59
CA GLN A 68 25.31 -10.20 -9.91
C GLN A 68 25.39 -9.35 -11.17
N ARG A 69 24.69 -9.74 -12.25
CA ARG A 69 24.66 -8.95 -13.48
C ARG A 69 24.11 -7.54 -13.28
N ALA A 70 23.09 -7.38 -12.43
CA ALA A 70 22.56 -6.07 -12.09
C ALA A 70 23.61 -5.22 -11.35
N LEU A 71 24.33 -5.81 -10.38
CA LEU A 71 25.42 -5.14 -9.67
C LEU A 71 26.54 -4.73 -10.63
N ASP A 72 26.97 -5.61 -11.53
CA ASP A 72 28.03 -5.33 -12.50
C ASP A 72 27.68 -4.16 -13.43
N LEU A 73 26.39 -3.98 -13.75
CA LEU A 73 25.92 -2.85 -14.57
C LEU A 73 25.81 -1.56 -13.75
N LEU A 74 25.17 -1.62 -12.57
CA LEU A 74 24.94 -0.47 -11.72
C LEU A 74 26.21 0.08 -11.05
N GLN A 75 27.26 -0.73 -10.99
CA GLN A 75 28.55 -0.38 -10.41
C GLN A 75 29.65 -0.21 -11.47
N ALA A 76 29.29 -0.24 -12.76
CA ALA A 76 30.25 -0.05 -13.84
C ALA A 76 30.79 1.39 -13.84
N ASP A 77 32.10 1.51 -14.04
CA ASP A 77 32.83 2.78 -14.20
C ASP A 77 32.55 3.46 -15.56
N ARG A 78 32.14 2.67 -16.55
CA ARG A 78 31.76 3.12 -17.91
C ARG A 78 30.31 3.58 -18.05
N GLN A 79 29.63 3.91 -16.95
CA GLN A 79 28.27 4.47 -17.01
C GLN A 79 28.27 5.84 -17.69
N ILE A 80 27.20 6.16 -18.40
CA ILE A 80 27.01 7.48 -19.01
C ILE A 80 26.51 8.43 -17.92
N ALA A 81 27.32 9.44 -17.58
CA ALA A 81 26.90 10.54 -16.72
C ALA A 81 25.83 11.36 -17.46
N THR A 82 24.56 11.08 -17.19
CA THR A 82 23.43 11.69 -17.88
C THR A 82 23.15 13.03 -17.21
N PRO A 83 23.17 14.16 -17.94
CA PRO A 83 22.88 15.46 -17.35
C PRO A 83 21.52 15.48 -16.64
N ASP A 84 21.51 15.81 -15.34
CA ASP A 84 20.30 16.03 -14.55
C ASP A 84 19.84 17.48 -14.62
N GLN A 85 20.78 18.44 -14.56
CA GLN A 85 20.49 19.88 -14.57
C GLN A 85 21.56 20.67 -15.32
N ILE A 86 21.15 21.81 -15.88
CA ILE A 86 22.04 22.82 -16.48
C ILE A 86 21.84 24.13 -15.72
N LEU A 87 22.90 24.65 -15.11
CA LEU A 87 22.90 25.90 -14.36
C LEU A 87 23.91 26.85 -14.99
N GLY A 88 23.45 27.72 -15.89
CA GLY A 88 24.32 28.61 -16.65
C GLY A 88 25.26 27.82 -17.55
N ASP A 89 26.56 27.89 -17.26
CA ASP A 89 27.63 27.17 -17.94
C ASP A 89 27.98 25.82 -17.29
N GLN A 90 27.30 25.43 -16.22
CA GLN A 90 27.53 24.17 -15.51
C GLN A 90 26.50 23.10 -15.88
N VAL A 91 26.95 21.85 -15.97
CA VAL A 91 26.11 20.67 -16.15
C VAL A 91 26.31 19.76 -14.94
N LEU A 92 25.21 19.41 -14.27
CA LEU A 92 25.21 18.60 -13.06
C LEU A 92 24.65 17.20 -13.35
N ASN A 93 25.14 16.20 -12.63
CA ASN A 93 24.66 14.82 -12.65
C ASN A 93 24.86 14.20 -11.25
N LEU A 94 23.85 13.50 -10.74
CA LEU A 94 23.97 12.64 -9.57
C LEU A 94 24.73 11.37 -9.95
N TRP A 95 25.99 11.26 -9.55
CA TRP A 95 26.83 10.12 -9.86
C TRP A 95 26.76 9.04 -8.78
N GLN A 96 26.38 7.82 -9.13
CA GLN A 96 26.36 6.65 -8.22
C GLN A 96 27.27 5.54 -8.76
N ASP A 97 28.05 4.94 -7.86
CA ASP A 97 28.93 3.83 -8.19
C ASP A 97 29.10 2.87 -6.99
N LYS A 98 30.02 1.92 -7.11
CA LYS A 98 30.33 0.95 -6.04
C LYS A 98 30.74 1.61 -4.72
N THR A 99 31.45 2.73 -4.78
CA THR A 99 31.97 3.48 -3.63
C THR A 99 30.94 4.49 -3.14
N ASN A 100 30.29 5.20 -4.05
CA ASN A 100 29.33 6.27 -3.80
C ASN A 100 27.89 5.76 -3.97
N VAL A 101 27.49 4.79 -3.14
CA VAL A 101 26.19 4.13 -3.25
C VAL A 101 25.01 5.10 -3.08
N ARG A 102 25.18 6.15 -2.26
CA ARG A 102 24.18 7.21 -2.07
C ARG A 102 24.31 8.38 -3.06
N GLY A 103 25.36 8.37 -3.86
CA GLY A 103 25.63 9.34 -4.90
C GLY A 103 26.49 10.54 -4.50
N LEU A 104 27.01 11.22 -5.52
CA LEU A 104 27.72 12.50 -5.48
C LEU A 104 27.05 13.48 -6.44
N TRP A 105 26.95 14.75 -6.05
CA TRP A 105 26.48 15.84 -6.90
C TRP A 105 27.65 16.63 -7.48
#